data_AF-A0A946QWE7-F1
#
_entry.id   AF-A0A946QWE7-F1
#
_cell.length_a   1.000
_cell.length_b   1.000
_cell.length_c   1.000
_cell.angle_alpha   90.00
_cell.angle_beta   90.00
_cell.angle_gamma   90.00
#
_symmetry.space_group_name_H-M   'P 1'
#
loop_
_entity.id
_entity.type
_entity.pdbx_description
1 polymer ?
#
loop_
_entity_poly.entity_id
_entity_poly.type
_entity_poly.pdbx_seq_one_letter_code
_entity_poly.pdbx_strand_id
1 'polypeptide(L)'
;MSNEYDKKQWQDQILVKGAEAEKLKVKLDKARKRSARKAKTKLSRLHKDLSDLGEISDFEDEFGESVLDRLDKFGSAFYNSEKGNLSDALSFAQNRVLSAMTKKVKNLKNPKSATNETISSGNGFRKKYSSFSSSKTKAGSKKQYKPNVRDLYEDIPVEESKPSETYIPEYSPTRNKPFLRIVSNTD
;
A
#
# COMPACT_ATOMS: atom_id res chain seq x y z
N MET A 1 26.79 -20.48 39.65
CA MET A 1 25.92 -19.28 39.68
C MET A 1 25.41 -18.86 38.28
N SER A 2 25.88 -19.45 37.18
CA SER A 2 25.54 -19.03 35.79
C SER A 2 24.25 -19.63 35.19
N ASN A 3 23.75 -20.77 35.68
CA ASN A 3 22.59 -21.46 35.08
C ASN A 3 21.24 -20.76 35.31
N GLU A 4 21.07 -20.05 36.42
CA GLU A 4 19.79 -19.47 36.80
C GLU A 4 19.50 -18.15 36.06
N TYR A 5 20.56 -17.38 35.81
CA TYR A 5 20.50 -16.19 34.96
C TYR A 5 20.13 -16.56 33.52
N ASP A 6 20.72 -17.63 32.98
CA ASP A 6 20.48 -18.08 31.60
C ASP A 6 19.03 -18.61 31.43
N LYS A 7 18.53 -19.34 32.43
CA LYS A 7 17.12 -19.77 32.49
C LYS A 7 16.13 -18.60 32.52
N LYS A 8 16.44 -17.55 33.30
CA LYS A 8 15.60 -16.34 33.38
C LYS A 8 15.59 -15.59 32.04
N GLN A 9 16.75 -15.40 31.41
CA GLN A 9 16.83 -14.77 30.08
C GLN A 9 16.05 -15.56 29.02
N TRP A 10 16.12 -16.89 29.05
CA TRP A 10 15.35 -17.74 28.15
C TRP A 10 13.83 -17.59 28.36
N GLN A 11 13.37 -17.53 29.61
CA GLN A 11 11.95 -17.29 29.93
C GLN A 11 11.50 -15.90 29.46
N ASP A 12 12.29 -14.87 29.72
CA ASP A 12 12.00 -13.51 29.27
C ASP A 12 11.90 -13.43 27.74
N GLN A 13 12.79 -14.12 27.01
CA GLN A 13 12.72 -14.21 25.55
C GLN A 13 11.44 -14.91 25.04
N ILE A 14 10.98 -15.96 25.73
CA ILE A 14 9.71 -16.63 25.38
C ILE A 14 8.53 -15.70 25.60
N LEU A 15 8.51 -14.98 26.72
CA LEU A 15 7.46 -14.01 27.03
C LEU A 15 7.41 -12.88 26.00
N VAL A 16 8.57 -12.35 25.60
CA VAL A 16 8.67 -11.33 24.54
C VAL A 16 8.16 -11.88 23.20
N LYS A 17 8.62 -13.06 22.78
CA LYS A 17 8.15 -13.71 21.54
C LYS A 17 6.64 -13.99 21.57
N GLY A 18 6.11 -14.41 22.71
CA GLY A 18 4.67 -14.61 22.92
C GLY A 18 3.89 -13.30 22.77
N ALA A 19 4.36 -12.22 23.41
CA ALA A 19 3.74 -10.90 23.29
C ALA A 19 3.80 -10.34 21.85
N GLU A 20 4.88 -10.60 21.12
CA GLU A 20 4.99 -10.24 19.71
C GLU A 20 4.03 -11.04 18.83
N ALA A 21 3.91 -12.36 19.06
CA ALA A 21 2.98 -13.21 18.34
C ALA A 21 1.52 -12.78 18.56
N GLU A 22 1.14 -12.44 19.79
CA GLU A 22 -0.18 -11.88 20.12
C GLU A 22 -0.44 -10.56 19.37
N LYS A 23 0.53 -9.64 19.37
CA LYS A 23 0.43 -8.39 18.60
C LYS A 23 0.23 -8.66 17.10
N LEU A 24 0.92 -9.66 16.55
CA LEU A 24 0.76 -10.06 15.15
C LEU A 24 -0.63 -10.63 14.88
N LYS A 25 -1.16 -11.50 15.74
CA LYS A 25 -2.54 -12.03 15.62
C LYS A 25 -3.57 -10.92 15.60
N VAL A 26 -3.50 -9.96 16.52
CA VAL A 26 -4.42 -8.82 16.59
C VAL A 26 -4.33 -7.96 15.32
N LYS A 27 -3.13 -7.71 14.80
CA LYS A 27 -2.93 -6.98 13.55
C LYS A 27 -3.54 -7.73 12.35
N LEU A 28 -3.34 -9.04 12.27
CA LEU A 28 -3.89 -9.89 11.21
C LEU A 28 -5.41 -9.94 11.27
N ASP A 29 -6.01 -10.11 12.45
CA ASP A 29 -7.47 -10.09 12.63
C ASP A 29 -8.06 -8.72 12.24
N LYS A 30 -7.43 -7.62 12.66
CA LYS A 30 -7.83 -6.27 12.25
C LYS A 30 -7.69 -6.04 10.75
N ALA A 31 -6.66 -6.60 10.11
CA ALA A 31 -6.51 -6.54 8.66
C ALA A 31 -7.60 -7.35 7.95
N ARG A 32 -7.88 -8.57 8.42
CA ARG A 32 -8.91 -9.46 7.92
C ARG A 32 -10.31 -8.86 7.99
N LYS A 33 -10.68 -8.28 9.13
CA LYS A 33 -11.97 -7.57 9.28
C LYS A 33 -12.11 -6.41 8.29
N ARG A 34 -11.03 -5.67 8.05
CA ARG A 34 -11.03 -4.56 7.07
C ARG A 34 -11.13 -5.07 5.63
N SER A 35 -10.37 -6.09 5.25
CA SER A 35 -10.43 -6.69 3.92
C SER A 35 -11.81 -7.31 3.67
N ALA A 36 -12.41 -7.96 4.67
CA ALA A 36 -13.75 -8.54 4.57
C ALA A 36 -14.82 -7.48 4.31
N ARG A 37 -14.81 -6.36 5.05
CA ARG A 37 -15.74 -5.25 4.81
C ARG A 37 -15.59 -4.68 3.41
N LYS A 38 -14.35 -4.49 2.94
CA LYS A 38 -14.09 -4.02 1.56
C LYS A 38 -14.61 -5.02 0.52
N ALA A 39 -14.31 -6.31 0.70
CA ALA A 39 -14.78 -7.37 -0.18
C ALA A 39 -16.30 -7.42 -0.26
N LYS A 40 -17.00 -7.39 0.89
CA LYS A 40 -18.48 -7.32 0.96
C LYS A 40 -19.04 -6.13 0.19
N THR A 41 -18.53 -4.92 0.46
CA THR A 41 -19.00 -3.72 -0.24
C THR A 41 -18.74 -3.77 -1.73
N LYS A 42 -17.66 -4.42 -2.18
CA LYS A 42 -17.33 -4.51 -3.59
C LYS A 42 -18.17 -5.58 -4.29
N LEU A 43 -18.35 -6.75 -3.68
CA LEU A 43 -19.19 -7.82 -4.22
C LEU A 43 -20.64 -7.41 -4.32
N SER A 44 -21.23 -6.88 -3.24
CA SER A 44 -22.62 -6.38 -3.26
C SER A 44 -22.86 -5.32 -4.34
N ARG A 45 -21.92 -4.38 -4.51
CA ARG A 45 -22.02 -3.37 -5.58
C ARG A 45 -21.91 -3.98 -6.97
N LEU A 46 -20.96 -4.88 -7.21
CA LEU A 46 -20.76 -5.50 -8.52
C LEU A 46 -21.91 -6.44 -8.89
N HIS A 47 -22.40 -7.19 -7.91
CA HIS A 47 -23.55 -8.08 -8.05
C HIS A 47 -24.81 -7.28 -8.40
N LYS A 48 -25.09 -6.21 -7.65
CA LYS A 48 -26.17 -5.28 -7.97
C LYS A 48 -25.99 -4.62 -9.35
N ASP A 49 -24.81 -4.10 -9.65
CA ASP A 49 -24.53 -3.50 -10.96
C ASP A 49 -24.80 -4.50 -12.09
N LEU A 50 -24.29 -5.73 -12.01
CA LEU A 50 -24.49 -6.75 -13.06
C LEU A 50 -25.95 -7.22 -13.16
N SER A 51 -26.64 -7.31 -12.02
CA SER A 51 -28.07 -7.65 -11.97
C SER A 51 -28.92 -6.54 -12.60
N ASP A 52 -28.67 -5.27 -12.27
CA ASP A 52 -29.35 -4.10 -12.84
C ASP A 52 -29.12 -4.00 -14.37
N LEU A 53 -27.95 -4.44 -14.85
CA LEU A 53 -27.60 -4.50 -16.28
C LEU A 53 -28.13 -5.76 -16.99
N GLY A 54 -28.64 -6.76 -16.27
CA GLY A 54 -29.14 -8.02 -16.85
C GLY A 54 -28.06 -8.94 -17.44
N GLU A 55 -26.79 -8.71 -17.11
CA GLU A 55 -25.62 -9.44 -17.66
C GLU A 55 -24.92 -10.29 -16.58
N ILE A 56 -25.65 -10.61 -15.51
CA ILE A 56 -25.22 -11.53 -14.46
C ILE A 56 -25.38 -12.97 -14.97
N SER A 57 -24.30 -13.75 -14.93
CA SER A 57 -24.38 -15.19 -15.18
C SER A 57 -24.84 -15.91 -13.91
N ASP A 58 -25.59 -17.01 -14.05
CA ASP A 58 -26.03 -17.85 -12.91
C ASP A 58 -24.86 -18.18 -11.96
N PHE A 59 -23.69 -18.49 -12.52
CA PHE A 59 -22.47 -18.72 -11.73
C PHE A 59 -22.00 -17.48 -10.94
N GLU A 60 -22.08 -16.28 -11.53
CA GLU A 60 -21.67 -15.04 -10.87
C GLU A 60 -22.65 -14.60 -9.79
N ASP A 61 -23.93 -14.95 -9.97
CA ASP A 61 -25.00 -14.77 -8.99
C ASP A 61 -24.75 -15.65 -7.76
N GLU A 62 -24.63 -16.97 -7.97
CA GLU A 62 -24.29 -17.95 -6.92
C GLU A 62 -22.96 -17.62 -6.23
N PHE A 63 -21.94 -17.21 -7.00
CA PHE A 63 -20.65 -16.81 -6.47
C PHE A 63 -20.77 -15.58 -5.55
N GLY A 64 -21.54 -14.57 -5.98
CA GLY A 64 -21.76 -13.35 -5.21
C GLY A 64 -22.38 -13.66 -3.85
N GLU A 65 -23.46 -14.42 -3.85
CA GLU A 65 -24.20 -14.80 -2.64
C GLU A 65 -23.39 -15.71 -1.71
N SER A 66 -22.78 -16.78 -2.27
CA SER A 66 -22.00 -17.75 -1.50
C SER A 66 -20.79 -17.11 -0.80
N VAL A 67 -20.09 -16.22 -1.51
CA VAL A 67 -18.93 -15.52 -0.94
C VAL A 67 -19.37 -14.48 0.09
N LEU A 68 -20.50 -13.79 -0.12
CA LEU A 68 -21.05 -12.84 0.85
C LEU A 68 -21.42 -13.53 2.17
N ASP A 69 -22.15 -14.64 2.13
CA ASP A 69 -22.53 -15.40 3.34
C ASP A 69 -21.29 -15.86 4.12
N ARG A 70 -20.28 -16.38 3.42
CA ARG A 70 -19.02 -16.81 4.06
C ARG A 70 -18.25 -15.64 4.68
N LEU A 71 -18.23 -14.48 4.02
CA LEU A 71 -17.63 -13.27 4.57
C LEU A 71 -18.40 -12.74 5.79
N ASP A 72 -19.72 -12.91 5.85
CA ASP A 72 -20.54 -12.58 7.02
C ASP A 72 -20.28 -13.52 8.19
N LYS A 73 -20.26 -14.83 7.95
CA LYS A 73 -20.07 -15.83 9.00
C LYS A 73 -18.66 -15.89 9.57
N PHE A 74 -17.63 -15.83 8.71
CA PHE A 74 -16.24 -16.11 9.11
C PHE A 74 -15.30 -14.91 8.97
N GLY A 75 -15.73 -13.82 8.32
CA GLY A 75 -14.84 -12.70 8.01
C GLY A 75 -13.74 -13.04 7.00
N SER A 76 -13.79 -14.20 6.36
CA SER A 76 -12.93 -14.59 5.25
C SER A 76 -13.63 -15.65 4.41
N ALA A 77 -13.53 -15.55 3.09
CA ALA A 77 -14.10 -16.52 2.17
C ALA A 77 -13.21 -17.76 1.94
N PHE A 78 -12.01 -17.78 2.53
CA PHE A 78 -11.05 -18.87 2.46
C PHE A 78 -10.23 -18.98 3.76
N TYR A 79 -9.68 -20.17 4.01
CA TYR A 79 -8.85 -20.46 5.19
C TYR A 79 -7.41 -20.87 4.84
N ASN A 80 -7.22 -21.60 3.72
CA ASN A 80 -5.90 -22.14 3.35
C ASN A 80 -4.90 -21.03 2.97
N SER A 81 -3.74 -21.03 3.64
CA SER A 81 -2.64 -20.07 3.38
C SER A 81 -2.01 -20.20 2.00
N GLU A 82 -2.09 -21.37 1.37
CA GLU A 82 -1.60 -21.58 -0.01
C GLU A 82 -2.44 -20.83 -1.05
N LYS A 83 -3.71 -20.56 -0.73
CA LYS A 83 -4.67 -19.91 -1.66
C LYS A 83 -4.66 -18.39 -1.55
N GLY A 84 -3.92 -17.82 -0.60
CA GLY A 84 -3.90 -16.39 -0.34
C GLY A 84 -3.27 -16.02 1.00
N ASN A 85 -3.06 -14.72 1.19
CA ASN A 85 -2.55 -14.19 2.45
C ASN A 85 -3.58 -14.32 3.59
N LEU A 86 -3.16 -14.76 4.79
CA LEU A 86 -4.08 -14.92 5.93
C LEU A 86 -4.79 -13.63 6.39
N SER A 87 -4.28 -12.47 5.96
CA SER A 87 -4.86 -11.14 6.21
C SER A 87 -5.89 -10.71 5.17
N ASP A 88 -5.90 -11.37 4.00
CA ASP A 88 -6.89 -11.08 2.96
C ASP A 88 -8.20 -11.85 3.24
N ALA A 89 -9.29 -11.33 2.70
CA ALA A 89 -10.61 -11.92 2.86
C ALA A 89 -11.01 -12.81 1.68
N LEU A 90 -10.37 -12.64 0.53
CA LEU A 90 -10.63 -13.43 -0.67
C LEU A 90 -9.35 -14.16 -1.13
N SER A 91 -9.51 -15.38 -1.61
CA SER A 91 -8.42 -16.14 -2.25
C SER A 91 -8.02 -15.49 -3.58
N PHE A 92 -6.84 -15.85 -4.10
CA PHE A 92 -6.40 -15.38 -5.42
C PHE A 92 -7.39 -15.70 -6.54
N ALA A 93 -8.01 -16.90 -6.51
CA ALA A 93 -9.01 -17.31 -7.48
C ALA A 93 -10.30 -16.49 -7.37
N GLN A 94 -10.81 -16.26 -6.15
CA GLN A 94 -11.98 -15.40 -5.92
C GLN A 94 -11.72 -13.95 -6.36
N ASN A 95 -10.51 -13.43 -6.10
CA ASN A 95 -10.09 -12.12 -6.58
C ASN A 95 -10.03 -12.04 -8.11
N ARG A 96 -9.68 -13.13 -8.80
CA ARG A 96 -9.72 -13.21 -10.27
C ARG A 96 -11.15 -13.12 -10.81
N VAL A 97 -12.10 -13.83 -10.20
CA VAL A 97 -13.54 -13.74 -10.57
C VAL A 97 -14.08 -12.33 -10.33
N LEU A 98 -13.83 -11.77 -9.15
CA LEU A 98 -14.24 -10.40 -8.81
C LEU A 98 -13.63 -9.35 -9.77
N SER A 99 -12.39 -9.57 -10.23
CA SER A 99 -11.77 -8.74 -11.26
C SER A 99 -12.43 -8.90 -12.62
N ALA A 100 -12.84 -10.11 -13.00
CA ALA A 100 -13.61 -10.35 -14.22
C ALA A 100 -14.97 -9.64 -14.17
N MET A 101 -15.71 -9.75 -13.06
CA MET A 101 -16.96 -9.02 -12.83
C MET A 101 -16.75 -7.50 -12.93
N THR A 102 -15.69 -6.98 -12.30
CA THR A 102 -15.35 -5.54 -12.39
C THR A 102 -15.10 -5.11 -13.84
N LYS A 103 -14.39 -5.93 -14.62
CA LYS A 103 -14.12 -5.65 -16.04
C LYS A 103 -15.40 -5.70 -16.86
N LYS A 104 -16.29 -6.68 -16.61
CA LYS A 104 -17.61 -6.76 -17.25
C LYS A 104 -18.40 -5.48 -17.01
N VAL A 105 -18.58 -5.06 -15.76
CA VAL A 105 -19.26 -3.81 -15.40
C VAL A 105 -18.62 -2.60 -16.08
N LYS A 106 -17.27 -2.51 -16.10
CA LYS A 106 -16.56 -1.40 -16.76
C LYS A 106 -16.80 -1.39 -18.28
N ASN A 107 -16.75 -2.55 -18.93
CA ASN A 107 -16.95 -2.69 -20.37
C ASN A 107 -18.38 -2.32 -20.78
N LEU A 108 -19.38 -2.74 -19.97
CA LEU A 108 -20.77 -2.38 -20.20
C LEU A 108 -21.03 -0.88 -20.00
N LYS A 109 -20.45 -0.28 -18.95
CA LYS A 109 -20.56 1.16 -18.69
C LYS A 109 -19.80 2.02 -19.72
N ASN A 110 -18.70 1.51 -20.29
CA ASN A 110 -17.85 2.23 -21.24
C ASN A 110 -17.38 1.32 -22.39
N PRO A 111 -18.21 1.09 -23.42
CA PRO A 111 -17.89 0.14 -24.50
C PRO A 111 -16.66 0.55 -25.33
N LYS A 112 -16.34 1.85 -25.40
CA LYS A 112 -15.14 2.40 -26.09
C LYS A 112 -13.80 2.00 -25.42
N SER A 113 -13.83 1.55 -24.17
CA SER A 113 -12.65 1.03 -23.45
C SER A 113 -12.35 -0.42 -23.78
N ALA A 114 -13.36 -1.20 -24.19
CA ALA A 114 -13.23 -2.65 -24.37
C ALA A 114 -12.36 -3.03 -25.58
N THR A 115 -12.37 -2.21 -26.63
CA THR A 115 -11.56 -2.42 -27.84
C THR A 115 -10.06 -2.25 -27.63
N ASN A 116 -9.63 -1.53 -26.58
CA ASN A 116 -8.21 -1.35 -26.26
C ASN A 116 -7.66 -2.38 -25.26
N GLU A 117 -8.51 -3.10 -24.52
CA GLU A 117 -8.07 -4.03 -23.47
C GLU A 117 -7.96 -5.50 -23.92
N THR A 118 -8.56 -5.89 -25.04
CA THR A 118 -8.37 -7.23 -25.63
C THR A 118 -6.94 -7.50 -26.12
N ILE A 119 -6.12 -6.45 -26.28
CA ILE A 119 -4.70 -6.55 -26.65
C ILE A 119 -3.78 -6.43 -25.42
N SER A 120 -4.29 -6.00 -24.25
CA SER A 120 -3.46 -5.73 -23.06
C SER A 120 -3.49 -6.83 -21.99
N SER A 121 -4.32 -7.87 -22.13
CA SER A 121 -4.40 -8.97 -21.15
C SER A 121 -3.32 -10.05 -21.31
N GLY A 122 -2.41 -9.91 -22.28
CA GLY A 122 -1.41 -10.91 -22.64
C GLY A 122 0.05 -10.51 -22.44
N ASN A 123 0.39 -9.44 -21.70
CA ASN A 123 1.81 -9.13 -21.50
C ASN A 123 2.14 -8.37 -20.20
N GLY A 124 2.18 -9.09 -19.09
CA GLY A 124 2.83 -8.66 -17.84
C GLY A 124 4.36 -8.58 -17.90
N PHE A 125 4.96 -8.65 -19.09
CA PHE A 125 6.39 -8.49 -19.35
C PHE A 125 6.74 -7.32 -20.27
N ARG A 126 5.85 -6.33 -20.47
CA ARG A 126 6.32 -5.02 -20.95
C ARG A 126 6.97 -4.28 -19.78
N LYS A 127 8.23 -4.64 -19.53
CA LYS A 127 9.19 -3.85 -18.78
C LYS A 127 9.02 -2.38 -19.17
N LYS A 128 9.00 -1.55 -18.13
CA LYS A 128 9.09 -0.09 -18.18
C LYS A 128 10.37 0.32 -18.91
N TYR A 129 10.33 0.33 -20.23
CA TYR A 129 11.15 1.20 -21.08
C TYR A 129 10.21 2.03 -21.94
N SER A 130 9.21 2.65 -21.29
CA SER A 130 8.53 3.80 -21.85
C SER A 130 8.83 4.98 -20.93
N SER A 131 10.00 5.54 -21.21
CA SER A 131 10.39 6.92 -20.97
C SER A 131 9.28 7.91 -21.34
N PHE A 132 8.28 8.06 -20.48
CA PHE A 132 7.59 9.33 -20.22
C PHE A 132 6.54 9.08 -19.13
N SER A 133 6.82 9.49 -17.90
CA SER A 133 5.76 9.93 -17.01
C SER A 133 6.10 11.34 -16.63
N SER A 134 5.56 12.25 -17.44
CA SER A 134 5.39 13.67 -17.16
C SER A 134 5.05 13.87 -15.68
N SER A 135 6.07 14.20 -14.89
CA SER A 135 5.86 14.77 -13.57
C SER A 135 5.23 16.13 -13.82
N LYS A 136 3.98 16.21 -13.40
CA LYS A 136 3.11 17.38 -13.33
C LYS A 136 3.81 18.49 -12.52
N THR A 137 4.75 19.21 -13.12
CA THR A 137 5.24 20.48 -12.63
C THR A 137 4.49 21.59 -13.34
N LYS A 138 4.08 22.58 -12.55
CA LYS A 138 3.33 23.79 -12.90
C LYS A 138 3.75 24.31 -14.29
N ALA A 139 2.76 24.56 -15.15
CA ALA A 139 2.93 25.13 -16.47
C ALA A 139 3.91 26.31 -16.44
N GLY A 140 5.04 26.21 -17.15
CA GLY A 140 5.90 27.40 -17.39
C GLY A 140 7.38 27.18 -17.69
N SER A 141 8.04 26.09 -17.29
CA SER A 141 9.49 25.97 -17.55
C SER A 141 9.90 24.60 -18.06
N LYS A 142 10.07 24.49 -19.39
CA LYS A 142 10.74 23.34 -20.02
C LYS A 142 12.24 23.45 -19.77
N LYS A 143 12.70 23.05 -18.58
CA LYS A 143 14.13 22.79 -18.37
C LYS A 143 14.45 21.45 -19.03
N GLN A 144 15.43 21.44 -19.94
CA GLN A 144 15.96 20.22 -20.53
C GLN A 144 16.38 19.27 -19.40
N TYR A 145 16.08 17.98 -19.55
CA TYR A 145 16.49 16.96 -18.59
C TYR A 145 18.02 17.00 -18.43
N LYS A 146 18.49 17.38 -17.24
CA LYS A 146 19.89 17.21 -16.85
C LYS A 146 19.95 16.00 -15.91
N PRO A 147 20.82 15.01 -16.17
CA PRO A 147 21.00 13.91 -15.24
C PRO A 147 21.40 14.47 -13.88
N ASN A 148 20.82 13.94 -12.80
CA ASN A 148 21.13 14.35 -11.43
C ASN A 148 22.46 13.74 -10.96
N VAL A 149 23.46 13.74 -11.84
CA VAL A 149 24.83 13.31 -11.61
C VAL A 149 25.65 14.58 -11.50
N ARG A 150 26.41 14.72 -10.42
CA ARG A 150 27.37 15.81 -10.24
C ARG A 150 28.51 15.58 -11.24
N ASP A 151 28.78 16.54 -12.12
CA ASP A 151 29.89 16.42 -13.05
C ASP A 151 31.20 16.51 -12.27
N LEU A 152 31.91 15.38 -12.17
CA LEU A 152 33.15 15.28 -11.39
C LEU A 152 34.26 16.24 -11.90
N TYR A 153 34.14 16.73 -13.14
CA TYR A 153 35.04 17.72 -13.71
C TYR A 153 34.75 19.16 -13.25
N GLU A 154 33.52 19.47 -12.81
CA GLU A 154 33.16 20.79 -12.27
C GLU A 154 33.63 20.95 -10.81
N ASP A 155 33.76 19.84 -10.07
CA ASP A 155 34.23 19.81 -8.68
C ASP A 155 35.76 19.62 -8.57
N ILE A 156 36.51 19.58 -9.68
CA ILE A 156 37.98 19.63 -9.65
C ILE A 156 38.40 21.08 -9.40
N PRO A 157 39.01 21.40 -8.25
CA PRO A 157 39.52 22.74 -8.00
C PRO A 157 40.66 23.02 -8.98
N VAL A 158 40.47 23.97 -9.89
CA VAL A 158 41.60 24.64 -10.55
C VAL A 158 42.31 25.42 -9.45
N GLU A 159 43.50 24.96 -9.06
CA GLU A 159 44.34 25.67 -8.11
C GLU A 159 44.85 26.98 -8.72
N GLU A 160 44.03 28.03 -8.62
CA GLU A 160 44.51 29.39 -8.65
C GLU A 160 45.05 29.74 -7.25
N SER A 161 46.37 29.84 -7.18
CA SER A 161 47.13 30.15 -5.99
C SER A 161 46.78 31.53 -5.38
N LYS A 162 46.70 31.56 -4.03
CA LYS A 162 46.95 32.65 -3.03
C LYS A 162 45.72 33.08 -2.19
N PRO A 163 45.91 33.60 -0.94
CA PRO A 163 46.18 32.84 0.28
C PRO A 163 45.08 33.01 1.35
N SER A 164 45.25 32.26 2.44
CA SER A 164 44.35 32.04 3.59
C SER A 164 43.74 33.27 4.27
N GLU A 165 42.40 33.29 4.37
CA GLU A 165 41.68 33.84 5.53
C GLU A 165 40.55 32.88 5.91
N THR A 166 40.57 32.44 7.17
CA THR A 166 39.63 31.49 7.75
C THR A 166 38.27 32.14 7.99
N TYR A 167 37.26 31.79 7.19
CA TYR A 167 35.88 32.24 7.40
C TYR A 167 35.19 31.41 8.49
N ILE A 168 35.01 31.99 9.67
CA ILE A 168 34.23 31.43 10.77
C ILE A 168 32.82 32.06 10.71
N PRO A 169 31.75 31.31 10.42
CA PRO A 169 30.40 31.87 10.43
C PRO A 169 29.97 32.20 11.87
N GLU A 170 29.56 33.45 12.11
CA GLU A 170 29.00 33.87 13.39
C GLU A 170 27.65 33.20 13.68
N TYR A 171 27.55 32.58 14.85
CA TYR A 171 26.32 31.97 15.36
C TYR A 171 25.43 33.03 16.05
N SER A 172 24.20 33.21 15.57
CA SER A 172 23.18 34.02 16.26
C SER A 172 22.10 33.12 16.90
N PRO A 173 21.99 33.06 18.24
CA PRO A 173 20.98 32.23 18.90
C PRO A 173 19.58 32.85 18.75
N THR A 174 18.64 32.09 18.17
CA THR A 174 17.23 32.48 18.12
C THR A 174 16.56 32.25 19.48
N ARG A 175 16.21 33.35 20.17
CA ARG A 175 15.53 33.31 21.48
C ARG A 175 14.03 33.04 21.32
N ASN A 176 13.67 31.83 20.93
CA ASN A 176 12.28 31.39 21.07
C ASN A 176 12.03 31.04 22.53
N LYS A 177 11.33 31.94 23.24
CA LYS A 177 10.91 31.68 24.63
C LYS A 177 9.88 30.55 24.63
N PRO A 178 10.06 29.48 25.44
CA PRO A 178 9.04 28.46 25.57
C PRO A 178 7.77 29.07 26.19
N PHE A 179 6.61 28.85 25.57
CA PHE A 179 5.32 29.22 26.14
C PHE A 179 4.70 28.01 26.82
N LEU A 180 4.39 28.15 28.11
CA LEU A 180 3.60 27.16 28.84
C LEU A 180 2.12 27.40 28.53
N ARG A 181 1.45 26.38 28.02
CA ARG A 181 0.01 26.41 27.77
C ARG A 181 -0.69 26.00 29.07
N ILE A 182 -1.31 26.95 29.76
CA ILE A 182 -2.10 26.67 30.96
C ILE A 182 -3.43 26.05 30.49
N VAL A 183 -3.70 24.82 30.92
CA VAL A 183 -4.99 24.15 30.75
C VAL A 183 -5.77 24.34 32.05
N SER A 184 -6.88 25.07 32.02
CA SER A 184 -7.79 25.17 33.17
C SER A 184 -8.53 23.84 33.35
N ASN A 185 -8.31 23.19 34.48
CA ASN A 185 -9.18 22.11 34.94
C ASN A 185 -10.38 22.77 35.63
N THR A 186 -11.55 22.63 35.02
CA THR A 186 -12.82 22.91 35.68
C THR A 186 -13.30 21.59 36.26
N ASP A 187 -13.24 21.48 37.60
CA ASP A 187 -14.18 20.81 38.50
C ASP A 187 -13.71 20.99 39.96
#